data_AF-A0A7C9VT96-F1
#
_entry.id   AF-A0A7C9VT96-F1
#
_cell.length_a   1.000
_cell.length_b   1.000
_cell.length_c   1.000
_cell.angle_alpha   90.00
_cell.angle_beta   90.00
_cell.angle_gamma   90.00
#
_symmetry.space_group_name_H-M   'P 1'
#
loop_
_entity.id
_entity.type
_entity.pdbx_description
1 polymer ?
#
loop_
_entity_poly.entity_id
_entity_poly.type
_entity_poly.pdbx_seq_one_letter_code
_entity_poly.pdbx_strand_id
1 'polypeptide(L)'
;MSAQDAGRGLGRIVVAVLEIVCELLERQALRRVDAGTLTAQEVENLGQALISLQRQFAALREALGDPDTSGVRLPVDIASLSHEERTSP
;
A
#
# COMPACT_ATOMS: atom_id res chain seq x y z
N MET A 1 -16.94 -10.14 -27.23
CA MET A 1 -16.45 -9.15 -26.25
C MET A 1 -16.26 -7.83 -26.97
N SER A 2 -16.89 -6.75 -26.51
CA SER A 2 -16.66 -5.42 -27.07
C SER A 2 -15.29 -4.88 -26.61
N ALA A 3 -14.63 -4.04 -27.40
CA ALA A 3 -13.36 -3.41 -27.02
C ALA A 3 -13.45 -2.64 -25.68
N GLN A 4 -14.62 -2.10 -25.35
CA GLN A 4 -14.91 -1.46 -24.07
C GLN A 4 -14.95 -2.45 -22.89
N ASP A 5 -15.35 -3.70 -23.11
CA ASP A 5 -15.35 -4.73 -22.05
C ASP A 5 -13.94 -5.25 -21.77
N ALA A 6 -13.11 -5.36 -22.82
CA ALA A 6 -11.69 -5.66 -22.68
C ALA A 6 -10.94 -4.55 -21.93
N GLY A 7 -11.22 -3.28 -22.25
CA GLY A 7 -10.63 -2.13 -21.56
C GLY A 7 -10.98 -2.08 -20.05
N ARG A 8 -12.25 -2.33 -19.71
CA ARG A 8 -12.68 -2.42 -18.29
C ARG A 8 -12.07 -3.61 -17.56
N GLY A 9 -11.96 -4.77 -18.21
CA GLY A 9 -11.31 -5.95 -17.64
C GLY A 9 -9.83 -5.71 -17.34
N LEU A 10 -9.12 -5.08 -18.27
CA LEU A 10 -7.71 -4.71 -18.09
C LEU A 10 -7.53 -3.68 -16.96
N GLY A 11 -8.40 -2.66 -16.89
CA GLY A 11 -8.38 -1.66 -15.83
C GLY A 11 -8.46 -2.28 -14.43
N ARG A 12 -9.37 -3.24 -14.23
CA ARG A 12 -9.49 -3.98 -12.96
C ARG A 12 -8.23 -4.79 -12.61
N ILE A 13 -7.60 -5.44 -13.60
CA ILE A 13 -6.36 -6.19 -13.38
C ILE A 13 -5.23 -5.25 -12.97
N VAL A 14 -5.11 -4.11 -13.64
CA VAL A 14 -4.07 -3.10 -13.31
C VAL A 14 -4.28 -2.58 -11.89
N VAL A 15 -5.51 -2.27 -11.49
CA VAL A 15 -5.79 -1.83 -10.11
C VAL A 15 -5.43 -2.93 -9.10
N ALA A 16 -5.82 -4.18 -9.34
CA ALA A 16 -5.48 -5.29 -8.44
C ALA A 16 -3.95 -5.49 -8.31
N VAL A 17 -3.21 -5.35 -9.41
CA VAL A 17 -1.73 -5.42 -9.38
C VAL A 17 -1.14 -4.25 -8.58
N LEU A 18 -1.67 -3.04 -8.75
CA LEU A 18 -1.23 -1.86 -7.99
C LEU A 18 -1.44 -2.03 -6.48
N GLU A 19 -2.55 -2.63 -6.07
CA GLU A 19 -2.82 -2.94 -4.65
C GLU A 19 -1.77 -3.90 -4.08
N ILE A 20 -1.46 -4.99 -4.80
CA ILE A 20 -0.45 -5.98 -4.38
C ILE A 20 0.93 -5.33 -4.27
N VAL A 21 1.30 -4.46 -5.23
CA VAL A 21 2.60 -3.77 -5.21
C VAL A 21 2.69 -2.84 -3.99
N CYS A 22 1.63 -2.10 -3.67
CA CYS A 22 1.62 -1.21 -2.51
C CYS A 22 1.79 -1.98 -1.20
N GLU A 23 1.02 -3.05 -1.01
CA GLU A 23 1.10 -3.93 0.16
C GLU A 23 2.51 -4.53 0.33
N LEU A 24 3.13 -4.95 -0.78
CA LEU A 24 4.49 -5.47 -0.76
C LEU A 24 5.50 -4.41 -0.34
N LEU A 25 5.37 -3.18 -0.84
CA LEU A 25 6.26 -2.07 -0.52
C LEU A 25 6.16 -1.67 0.95
N GLU A 26 4.95 -1.60 1.51
CA GLU A 26 4.72 -1.35 2.94
C GLU A 26 5.38 -2.42 3.80
N ARG A 27 5.18 -3.70 3.45
CA ARG A 27 5.83 -4.81 4.14
C ARG A 27 7.35 -4.77 4.04
N GLN A 28 7.89 -4.40 2.89
CA GLN A 28 9.34 -4.26 2.70
C GLN A 28 9.90 -3.08 3.50
N ALA A 29 9.18 -1.97 3.56
CA ALA A 29 9.57 -0.81 4.33
C ALA A 29 9.67 -1.15 5.82
N LEU A 30 8.63 -1.78 6.38
CA LEU A 30 8.63 -2.26 7.77
C LEU A 30 9.81 -3.20 8.02
N ARG A 31 10.03 -4.21 7.17
CA ARG A 31 11.17 -5.13 7.33
C ARG A 31 12.54 -4.42 7.32
N ARG A 32 12.72 -3.39 6.49
CA ARG A 32 14.00 -2.65 6.45
C ARG A 32 14.23 -1.79 7.69
N VAL A 33 13.15 -1.20 8.20
CA VAL A 33 13.15 -0.45 9.47
C VAL A 33 13.46 -1.40 10.63
N ASP A 34 12.74 -2.51 10.74
CA ASP A 34 12.91 -3.50 11.82
C ASP A 34 14.28 -4.17 11.79
N ALA A 35 14.83 -4.40 10.60
CA ALA A 35 16.18 -4.96 10.44
C ALA A 35 17.30 -3.97 10.84
N GLY A 36 16.96 -2.71 11.19
CA GLY A 36 17.94 -1.68 11.55
C GLY A 36 18.88 -1.29 10.40
N THR A 37 18.50 -1.61 9.15
CA THR A 37 19.34 -1.40 7.96
C THR A 37 19.31 0.03 7.43
N LEU A 38 18.48 0.89 8.03
CA LEU A 38 18.26 2.27 7.63
C LEU A 38 18.53 3.20 8.81
N THR A 39 19.20 4.32 8.52
CA THR A 39 19.33 5.45 9.45
C THR A 39 17.98 6.17 9.63
N ALA A 40 17.83 6.94 10.71
CA ALA A 40 16.60 7.71 10.96
C ALA A 40 16.20 8.63 9.78
N GLN A 41 17.18 9.25 9.11
CA GLN A 41 16.93 10.08 7.94
C GLN A 41 16.46 9.25 6.74
N GLU A 42 16.98 8.04 6.54
CA GLU A 42 16.55 7.15 5.46
C GLU A 42 15.13 6.61 5.72
N VAL A 43 14.77 6.37 6.99
CA VAL A 43 13.39 6.01 7.38
C VAL A 43 12.42 7.15 7.07
N GLU A 44 12.75 8.39 7.42
CA GLU A 44 11.94 9.57 7.09
C GLU A 44 11.77 9.71 5.57
N ASN A 45 12.86 9.63 4.82
CA ASN A 45 12.85 9.71 3.35
C ASN A 45 12.00 8.59 2.72
N LEU A 46 12.09 7.38 3.26
CA LEU A 46 11.28 6.24 2.84
C LEU A 46 9.80 6.48 3.11
N GLY A 47 9.45 7.02 4.27
CA GLY A 47 8.08 7.42 4.61
C GLY A 47 7.50 8.43 3.62
N GLN A 48 8.24 9.50 3.33
CA GLN A 48 7.83 10.53 2.35
C GLN A 48 7.64 9.95 0.95
N ALA A 49 8.53 9.05 0.52
CA ALA A 49 8.42 8.38 -0.76
C ALA A 49 7.15 7.51 -0.86
N LEU A 50 6.83 6.75 0.20
CA LEU A 50 5.62 5.92 0.24
C LEU A 50 4.34 6.75 0.20
N ILE A 51 4.28 7.88 0.92
CA ILE A 51 3.13 8.79 0.89
C ILE A 51 2.90 9.35 -0.53
N SER A 52 3.98 9.77 -1.19
CA SER A 52 3.92 10.25 -2.58
C SER A 52 3.43 9.15 -3.53
N LEU A 53 3.91 7.92 -3.35
CA LEU A 53 3.52 6.77 -4.15
C LEU A 53 2.04 6.42 -3.98
N GLN A 54 1.54 6.37 -2.73
CA GLN A 54 0.12 6.11 -2.46
C GLN A 54 -0.80 7.14 -3.12
N ARG A 55 -0.40 8.42 -3.13
CA ARG A 55 -1.17 9.48 -3.80
C ARG A 55 -1.25 9.28 -5.31
N GLN A 56 -0.16 8.86 -5.94
CA GLN A 56 -0.13 8.56 -7.38
C GLN A 56 -0.99 7.34 -7.71
N PHE A 57 -0.97 6.31 -6.84
CA PHE A 57 -1.82 5.13 -6.99
C PHE A 57 -3.30 5.47 -6.82
N ALA A 58 -3.68 6.33 -5.88
CA ALA A 58 -5.06 6.79 -5.75
C ALA A 58 -5.55 7.46 -7.04
N ALA A 59 -4.77 8.37 -7.63
CA ALA A 59 -5.11 9.01 -8.89
C ALA A 59 -5.22 8.01 -10.06
N LEU A 60 -4.34 7.00 -10.12
CA LEU A 60 -4.41 5.93 -11.12
C LEU A 60 -5.67 5.06 -10.96
N ARG A 61 -6.08 4.75 -9.73
CA ARG A 61 -7.30 4.00 -9.45
C ARG A 61 -8.54 4.76 -9.90
N GLU A 62 -8.61 6.05 -9.61
CA GLU A 62 -9.70 6.91 -10.07
C GLU A 62 -9.77 6.95 -11.61
N ALA A 63 -8.61 7.05 -12.28
CA ALA A 63 -8.54 7.10 -13.74
C ALA A 63 -8.91 5.76 -14.43
N LEU A 64 -8.63 4.62 -13.79
CA LEU A 64 -8.86 3.28 -14.33
C LEU A 64 -10.24 2.70 -13.99
N GLY A 65 -10.98 3.35 -13.09
CA GLY A 65 -12.28 2.94 -12.60
C GLY A 65 -12.17 2.06 -11.35
N ASP A 66 -12.98 2.38 -10.33
CA ASP A 66 -13.02 1.66 -9.06
C ASP A 66 -13.39 0.19 -9.32
N PRO A 67 -12.53 -0.80 -8.99
CA PRO A 67 -12.99 -2.16 -8.91
C PRO A 67 -13.93 -2.22 -7.72
N ASP A 68 -15.24 -2.21 -7.94
CA ASP A 68 -16.29 -2.49 -6.93
C ASP A 68 -15.69 -3.22 -5.71
N THR A 69 -15.30 -2.45 -4.69
CA THR A 69 -14.40 -2.90 -3.60
C THR A 69 -15.17 -3.71 -2.56
N SER A 70 -16.13 -4.55 -3.00
CA SER A 70 -16.88 -5.46 -2.12
C SER A 70 -16.04 -6.64 -1.61
N GLY A 71 -14.72 -6.68 -1.82
CA GLY A 71 -13.91 -7.88 -1.50
C GLY A 71 -12.47 -7.69 -1.03
N VAL A 72 -11.86 -6.50 -1.08
CA VAL A 72 -10.47 -6.33 -0.61
C VAL A 72 -10.46 -5.48 0.65
N ARG A 73 -10.82 -6.11 1.77
CA ARG A 73 -10.58 -5.57 3.10
C ARG A 73 -9.18 -6.04 3.50
N LEU A 74 -8.19 -5.15 3.50
CA LEU A 74 -6.87 -5.50 4.02
C LEU A 74 -6.92 -5.48 5.57
N PRO A 75 -6.62 -6.59 6.26
CA PRO A 75 -6.61 -6.67 7.71
C PRO A 75 -5.24 -6.24 8.23
N VAL A 76 -4.93 -4.96 8.23
CA VAL A 76 -3.80 -4.45 9.02
C VAL A 76 -4.23 -3.17 9.70
N ASP A 77 -4.80 -3.33 10.90
CA ASP A 77 -5.05 -2.22 11.79
C ASP A 77 -3.73 -1.87 12.47
N ILE A 78 -3.05 -0.84 11.97
CA ILE A 78 -1.75 -0.37 12.49
C ILE A 78 -1.87 0.03 13.97
N ALA A 79 -3.08 0.40 14.44
CA ALA A 79 -3.34 0.69 15.85
C ALA A 79 -3.21 -0.54 16.77
N SER A 80 -3.18 -1.76 16.20
CA SER A 80 -2.99 -3.01 16.97
C SER A 80 -1.51 -3.34 17.21
N LEU A 81 -0.57 -2.65 16.55
CA LEU A 81 0.86 -2.91 16.64
C LEU A 81 1.62 -1.95 17.56
N SER A 82 0.93 -1.01 18.22
CA SER A 82 1.54 -0.02 19.12
C SER A 82 1.51 -0.40 20.62
N HIS A 83 1.20 -1.66 20.97
CA HIS A 83 1.39 -2.16 22.33
C HIS A 83 2.81 -2.74 22.53
N GLU A 84 3.81 -1.86 22.65
CA GLU A 84 4.98 -2.17 23.49
C GLU A 84 5.71 -0.88 23.88
N GLU A 85 5.21 -0.18 24.90
CA GLU A 85 6.09 0.66 25.69
C GLU A 85 5.68 0.64 27.17
N ARG A 86 6.69 0.28 27.99
CA ARG A 86 6.84 0.51 29.43
C ARG A 86 6.33 -0.58 30.38
N THR A 87 7.22 -1.54 30.60
CA THR A 87 7.82 -1.89 31.91
C THR A 87 7.05 -1.47 33.17
N SER A 88 6.75 -2.50 33.96
CA SER A 88 6.65 -2.58 35.43
C SER A 88 7.11 -1.38 36.24
N PRO A 89 6.47 -1.15 37.38
CA PRO A 89 7.10 -1.28 38.68
C PRO A 89 6.97 -2.69 39.26
#